data_AF-A0A7V1N1T3-F1
#
_entry.id   AF-A0A7V1N1T3-F1
#
_cell.length_a   1.000
_cell.length_b   1.000
_cell.length_c   1.000
_cell.angle_alpha   90.00
_cell.angle_beta   90.00
_cell.angle_gamma   90.00
#
_symmetry.space_group_name_H-M   'P 1'
#
loop_
_entity.id
_entity.type
_entity.pdbx_description
1 polymer ?
#
loop_
_entity_poly.entity_id
_entity_poly.type
_entity_poly.pdbx_seq_one_letter_code
_entity_poly.pdbx_strand_id
1 'polypeptide(L)'
;MSTFTPRSTTLMLRSVPESKFTKYGKFAKSISHDSSIDLFARSPISKAIKAPHFNLIEYPSNHVYLTLDSMKNAGLRPRSYNTVIVCLDIRQDDRRGAIDKYTNLLRVATQIARERIALIYSDDSYSITDVSVGAKLSKTDPFQIEKEVLRLVYRNDPWAYNRELNSLEFKYKRVILESKPIFGGVCLTDRCNLRCDFCSKESQGKLQRRPLDDYKNLSEMFIGTVCTWQMDMFGEATEHPDFIEAVEWVDGKINESASISINTNGNLLTKDIVEVVRVSKFARVNVSLNSPDERTYELIMKGGSYNKVLNGVRSLVKARDDSKANSFKVSLSMILTEDTLGESEDFITLGENLGVDEVIIRALHLYPISVFDDIKQRYLEQIASTKDLVETVRKIEKRKSKSKIKVLFSPENVIWTNNLSRQVMFNNKTLLDMAGELPVEFDQPLKCSLPWSSFVNPTNDNRFSVCCFVLPFGLLTGDAPEYNFDDLWNGDMYQKLRRDIGGESSPHPCRAQVCRAIS
;
A
#
# COMPACT_ATOMS: atom_id res chain seq x y z
N MET A 1 -59.56 5.41 13.10
CA MET A 1 -59.50 4.87 11.72
C MET A 1 -58.39 5.57 10.96
N SER A 2 -57.58 4.79 10.23
CA SER A 2 -56.55 5.10 9.20
C SER A 2 -55.41 6.07 9.56
N THR A 3 -54.20 5.61 9.94
CA THR A 3 -53.08 5.02 9.16
C THR A 3 -52.39 5.95 8.15
N PHE A 4 -51.18 6.36 8.51
CA PHE A 4 -50.12 6.93 7.67
C PHE A 4 -49.61 5.92 6.62
N THR A 5 -49.32 6.37 5.40
CA THR A 5 -48.40 5.70 4.44
C THR A 5 -47.60 6.73 3.63
N PRO A 6 -46.28 6.55 3.43
CA PRO A 6 -45.44 7.43 2.61
C PRO A 6 -45.42 7.01 1.12
N ARG A 7 -45.34 8.00 0.24
CA ARG A 7 -45.27 7.86 -1.23
C ARG A 7 -43.91 7.30 -1.68
N SER A 8 -43.93 6.29 -2.54
CA SER A 8 -42.79 5.82 -3.34
C SER A 8 -42.64 6.65 -4.62
N THR A 9 -41.42 7.09 -4.93
CA THR A 9 -41.08 7.68 -6.23
C THR A 9 -40.30 6.63 -7.02
N THR A 10 -40.91 6.09 -8.07
CA THR A 10 -40.29 5.10 -8.97
C THR A 10 -39.60 5.84 -10.11
N LEU A 11 -38.28 5.70 -10.23
CA LEU A 11 -37.49 6.19 -11.36
C LEU A 11 -37.72 5.27 -12.58
N MET A 12 -38.28 5.81 -13.66
CA MET A 12 -38.37 5.12 -14.96
C MET A 12 -36.99 5.06 -15.64
N LEU A 13 -36.53 3.87 -16.00
CA LEU A 13 -35.37 3.65 -16.89
C LEU A 13 -35.85 3.52 -18.34
N ARG A 14 -35.23 4.31 -19.24
CA ARG A 14 -35.48 4.30 -20.69
C ARG A 14 -34.99 3.00 -21.33
N SER A 15 -35.76 2.46 -22.27
CA SER A 15 -35.44 1.26 -23.06
C SER A 15 -34.37 1.53 -24.12
N VAL A 16 -33.44 0.59 -24.31
CA VAL A 16 -32.42 0.62 -25.37
C VAL A 16 -32.96 -0.06 -26.65
N PRO A 17 -32.78 0.51 -27.86
CA PRO A 17 -33.35 -0.04 -29.10
C PRO A 17 -32.76 -1.39 -29.56
N GLU A 18 -33.62 -2.26 -30.10
CA GLU A 18 -33.31 -3.61 -30.62
C GLU A 18 -32.23 -3.65 -31.73
N SER A 19 -31.97 -2.54 -32.43
CA SER A 19 -31.02 -2.48 -33.55
C SER A 19 -29.54 -2.62 -33.14
N LYS A 20 -29.22 -2.51 -31.84
CA LYS A 20 -27.86 -2.78 -31.32
C LYS A 20 -27.59 -4.28 -31.09
N PHE A 21 -28.61 -5.16 -31.17
CA PHE A 21 -28.48 -6.58 -30.81
C PHE A 21 -28.01 -7.50 -31.96
N THR A 22 -28.03 -7.04 -33.22
CA THR A 22 -27.68 -7.85 -34.40
C THR A 22 -26.19 -8.19 -34.52
N LYS A 23 -25.31 -7.51 -33.77
CA LYS A 23 -23.86 -7.78 -33.78
C LYS A 23 -23.48 -9.04 -33.00
N TYR A 24 -24.31 -9.46 -32.03
CA TYR A 24 -24.06 -10.60 -31.14
C TYR A 24 -24.20 -11.98 -31.81
N GLY A 25 -25.02 -12.09 -32.86
CA GLY A 25 -25.20 -13.34 -33.60
C GLY A 25 -23.98 -13.76 -34.43
N LYS A 26 -23.06 -12.84 -34.75
CA LYS A 26 -21.82 -13.14 -35.49
C LYS A 26 -20.71 -13.67 -34.57
N PHE A 27 -20.66 -13.23 -33.31
CA PHE A 27 -19.66 -13.69 -32.33
C PHE A 27 -19.86 -15.15 -31.92
N ALA A 28 -21.11 -15.60 -31.82
CA ALA A 28 -21.46 -17.00 -31.59
C ALA A 28 -21.01 -17.95 -32.72
N LYS A 29 -20.73 -17.44 -33.93
CA LYS A 29 -20.25 -18.22 -35.08
C LYS A 29 -18.72 -18.31 -35.16
N SER A 30 -17.96 -17.39 -34.57
CA SER A 30 -16.49 -17.40 -34.69
C SER A 30 -15.78 -18.28 -33.65
N ILE A 31 -16.50 -18.78 -32.65
CA ILE A 31 -15.98 -19.68 -31.58
C ILE A 31 -16.14 -21.17 -31.96
N SER A 32 -16.65 -21.49 -33.15
CA SER A 32 -17.12 -22.84 -33.52
C SER A 32 -16.08 -23.77 -34.17
N HIS A 33 -14.78 -23.61 -33.92
CA HIS A 33 -13.76 -24.54 -34.45
C HIS A 33 -13.20 -25.53 -33.42
N ASP A 34 -13.73 -25.55 -32.20
CA ASP A 34 -13.54 -26.67 -31.28
C ASP A 34 -14.90 -27.31 -31.01
N SER A 35 -15.06 -28.58 -31.38
CA SER A 35 -16.32 -29.33 -31.51
C SER A 35 -17.06 -29.62 -30.20
N SER A 36 -16.86 -28.79 -29.16
CA SER A 36 -17.49 -28.92 -27.85
C SER A 36 -18.35 -27.72 -27.42
N ILE A 37 -18.49 -26.69 -28.27
CA ILE A 37 -19.18 -25.42 -27.95
C ILE A 37 -20.31 -25.11 -28.96
N ASP A 38 -21.06 -26.12 -29.41
CA ASP A 38 -22.26 -25.93 -30.24
C ASP A 38 -23.54 -25.63 -29.41
N LEU A 39 -23.35 -25.14 -28.18
CA LEU A 39 -24.42 -24.91 -27.19
C LEU A 39 -24.98 -23.48 -27.20
N PHE A 40 -24.43 -22.53 -27.97
CA PHE A 40 -24.78 -21.11 -27.82
C PHE A 40 -25.78 -20.55 -28.85
N ALA A 41 -25.79 -21.04 -30.09
CA ALA A 41 -26.52 -20.37 -31.18
C ALA A 41 -28.03 -20.68 -31.24
N ARG A 42 -28.48 -21.77 -30.63
CA ARG A 42 -29.90 -22.19 -30.60
C ARG A 42 -30.40 -22.59 -29.22
N SER A 43 -29.58 -22.45 -28.18
CA SER A 43 -30.02 -22.85 -26.85
C SER A 43 -30.77 -21.72 -26.15
N PRO A 44 -31.68 -22.07 -25.24
CA PRO A 44 -32.37 -21.13 -24.36
C PRO A 44 -31.45 -20.17 -23.56
N ILE A 45 -30.12 -20.38 -23.55
CA ILE A 45 -29.11 -19.41 -23.08
C ILE A 45 -29.29 -18.06 -23.76
N SER A 46 -29.54 -18.06 -25.07
CA SER A 46 -29.76 -16.82 -25.83
C SER A 46 -31.08 -16.13 -25.46
N LYS A 47 -32.02 -16.83 -24.80
CA LYS A 47 -33.27 -16.28 -24.28
C LYS A 47 -33.11 -15.77 -22.84
N ALA A 48 -32.30 -16.44 -22.01
CA ALA A 48 -31.97 -16.01 -20.65
C ALA A 48 -31.18 -14.69 -20.63
N ILE A 49 -30.24 -14.52 -21.56
CA ILE A 49 -29.47 -13.27 -21.77
C ILE A 49 -30.37 -12.09 -22.19
N LYS A 50 -31.56 -12.36 -22.76
CA LYS A 50 -32.51 -11.34 -23.22
C LYS A 50 -33.54 -10.93 -22.15
N ALA A 51 -33.51 -11.51 -20.95
CA ALA A 51 -34.47 -11.20 -19.90
C ALA A 51 -33.94 -10.05 -19.00
N PRO A 52 -34.73 -8.99 -18.75
CA PRO A 52 -34.28 -7.80 -17.99
C PRO A 52 -34.05 -8.06 -16.50
N HIS A 53 -34.47 -9.22 -15.98
CA HIS A 53 -34.28 -9.67 -14.60
C HIS A 53 -33.92 -11.16 -14.61
N PHE A 54 -32.69 -11.50 -14.23
CA PHE A 54 -32.17 -12.85 -14.34
C PHE A 54 -32.76 -13.79 -13.27
N ASN A 55 -33.74 -14.60 -13.68
CA ASN A 55 -34.29 -15.70 -12.87
C ASN A 55 -33.47 -16.99 -13.05
N LEU A 56 -33.46 -17.82 -12.01
CA LEU A 56 -32.88 -19.17 -12.00
C LEU A 56 -33.60 -20.03 -13.05
N ILE A 57 -32.89 -20.50 -14.09
CA ILE A 57 -33.46 -21.41 -15.09
C ILE A 57 -32.77 -22.77 -14.94
N GLU A 58 -33.50 -23.75 -14.40
CA GLU A 58 -33.08 -25.16 -14.44
C GLU A 58 -33.32 -25.72 -15.83
N TYR A 59 -32.29 -26.35 -16.43
CA TYR A 59 -32.39 -26.97 -17.73
C TYR A 59 -32.49 -28.50 -17.65
N PRO A 60 -33.09 -29.19 -18.64
CA PRO A 60 -33.24 -30.65 -18.67
C PRO A 60 -31.93 -31.46 -18.81
N SER A 61 -30.78 -30.88 -18.47
CA SER A 61 -29.44 -31.42 -18.77
C SER A 61 -28.38 -31.17 -17.68
N ASN A 62 -28.77 -31.08 -16.40
CA ASN A 62 -27.87 -30.89 -15.25
C ASN A 62 -27.04 -29.59 -15.26
N HIS A 63 -27.60 -28.50 -15.83
CA HIS A 63 -27.01 -27.16 -15.85
C HIS A 63 -27.82 -26.17 -15.01
N VAL A 64 -27.13 -25.29 -14.26
CA VAL A 64 -27.76 -24.21 -13.46
C VAL A 64 -27.12 -22.86 -13.73
N TYR A 65 -27.96 -21.82 -13.77
CA TYR A 65 -27.59 -20.41 -13.92
C TYR A 65 -27.68 -19.75 -12.55
N LEU A 66 -26.57 -19.17 -12.10
CA LEU A 66 -26.51 -18.42 -10.86
C LEU A 66 -26.36 -16.93 -11.13
N THR A 67 -27.30 -16.17 -10.59
CA THR A 67 -27.27 -14.70 -10.50
C THR A 67 -27.42 -14.27 -9.04
N LEU A 68 -27.09 -13.01 -8.74
CA LEU A 68 -27.25 -12.46 -7.38
C LEU A 68 -28.70 -12.53 -6.88
N ASP A 69 -29.68 -12.35 -7.77
CA ASP A 69 -31.10 -12.48 -7.43
C ASP A 69 -31.54 -13.94 -7.24
N SER A 70 -30.91 -14.87 -7.96
CA SER A 70 -31.14 -16.31 -7.80
C SER A 70 -30.75 -16.82 -6.40
N MET A 71 -29.77 -16.19 -5.73
CA MET A 71 -29.37 -16.55 -4.36
C MET A 71 -30.43 -16.22 -3.30
N LYS A 72 -31.25 -15.18 -3.51
CA LYS A 72 -32.29 -14.78 -2.56
C LYS A 72 -33.50 -15.70 -2.55
N ASN A 73 -33.68 -16.49 -3.62
CA ASN A 73 -34.94 -17.20 -3.91
C ASN A 73 -34.81 -18.72 -4.04
N ALA A 74 -33.66 -19.34 -3.76
CA ALA A 74 -33.47 -20.74 -4.13
C ALA A 74 -33.03 -21.66 -2.98
N GLY A 75 -33.84 -22.68 -2.70
CA GLY A 75 -33.49 -23.88 -1.93
C GLY A 75 -32.57 -24.82 -2.72
N LEU A 76 -31.40 -24.33 -3.14
CA LEU A 76 -30.43 -25.08 -3.94
C LEU A 76 -29.88 -26.28 -3.16
N ARG A 77 -29.96 -27.48 -3.74
CA ARG A 77 -29.41 -28.71 -3.12
C ARG A 77 -27.92 -28.86 -3.44
N PRO A 78 -27.04 -29.08 -2.43
CA PRO A 78 -25.63 -29.36 -2.66
C PRO A 78 -25.42 -30.61 -3.55
N ARG A 79 -24.52 -30.52 -4.54
CA ARG A 79 -24.07 -31.60 -5.45
C ARG A 79 -25.06 -32.13 -6.51
N SER A 80 -25.78 -31.28 -7.23
CA SER A 80 -26.77 -31.72 -8.23
C SER A 80 -26.39 -31.49 -9.70
N TYR A 81 -25.44 -30.61 -10.04
CA TYR A 81 -25.31 -30.07 -11.40
C TYR A 81 -23.92 -30.31 -12.00
N ASN A 82 -23.82 -30.77 -13.25
CA ASN A 82 -22.56 -31.06 -13.93
C ASN A 82 -21.78 -29.78 -14.26
N THR A 83 -22.48 -28.74 -14.73
CA THR A 83 -21.90 -27.41 -14.95
C THR A 83 -22.76 -26.33 -14.34
N VAL A 84 -22.12 -25.37 -13.68
CA VAL A 84 -22.76 -24.17 -13.13
C VAL A 84 -22.26 -22.96 -13.91
N ILE A 85 -23.19 -22.16 -14.42
CA ILE A 85 -22.88 -20.93 -15.15
C ILE A 85 -23.14 -19.75 -14.21
N VAL A 86 -22.13 -18.91 -14.01
CA VAL A 86 -22.19 -17.74 -13.13
C VAL A 86 -22.13 -16.48 -13.99
N CYS A 87 -23.15 -15.63 -13.87
CA CYS A 87 -23.20 -14.35 -14.56
C CYS A 87 -22.73 -13.22 -13.62
N LEU A 88 -21.67 -12.51 -13.99
CA LEU A 88 -21.12 -11.37 -13.25
C LEU A 88 -21.38 -10.07 -14.01
N ASP A 89 -22.07 -9.10 -13.40
CA ASP A 89 -22.31 -7.78 -14.01
C ASP A 89 -21.24 -6.76 -13.58
N ILE A 90 -20.02 -6.90 -14.11
CA ILE A 90 -18.86 -6.10 -13.71
C ILE A 90 -18.89 -4.76 -14.45
N ARG A 91 -19.69 -3.83 -13.93
CA ARG A 91 -19.63 -2.41 -14.32
C ARG A 91 -18.43 -1.74 -13.68
N GLN A 92 -17.72 -0.90 -14.43
CA GLN A 92 -16.46 -0.29 -13.96
C GLN A 92 -16.58 0.56 -12.68
N ASP A 93 -17.79 1.04 -12.34
CA ASP A 93 -18.02 1.98 -11.24
C ASP A 93 -18.32 1.31 -9.87
N ASP A 94 -18.69 0.03 -9.81
CA ASP A 94 -19.00 -0.69 -8.54
C ASP A 94 -17.97 -1.81 -8.23
N ARG A 95 -16.67 -1.51 -8.37
CA ARG A 95 -15.60 -2.52 -8.19
C ARG A 95 -15.55 -3.12 -6.78
N ARG A 96 -15.73 -2.29 -5.73
CA ARG A 96 -15.68 -2.76 -4.33
C ARG A 96 -16.91 -3.59 -3.95
N GLY A 97 -18.11 -3.16 -4.34
CA GLY A 97 -19.32 -3.93 -4.10
C GLY A 97 -19.36 -5.23 -4.90
N ALA A 98 -18.70 -5.28 -6.06
CA ALA A 98 -18.56 -6.46 -6.90
C ALA A 98 -17.76 -7.59 -6.26
N ILE A 99 -16.60 -7.31 -5.64
CA ILE A 99 -15.66 -8.34 -5.19
C ILE A 99 -16.30 -9.30 -4.18
N ASP A 100 -16.90 -8.78 -3.10
CA ASP A 100 -17.53 -9.61 -2.06
C ASP A 100 -18.73 -10.39 -2.61
N LYS A 101 -19.56 -9.72 -3.42
CA LYS A 101 -20.74 -10.33 -4.07
C LYS A 101 -20.34 -11.50 -4.96
N TYR A 102 -19.33 -11.31 -5.81
CA TYR A 102 -18.87 -12.33 -6.77
C TYR A 102 -18.05 -13.43 -6.12
N THR A 103 -17.29 -13.11 -5.07
CA THR A 103 -16.61 -14.12 -4.25
C THR A 103 -17.63 -15.05 -3.61
N ASN A 104 -18.69 -14.52 -3.00
CA ASN A 104 -19.76 -15.34 -2.40
C ASN A 104 -20.51 -16.16 -3.46
N LEU A 105 -20.81 -15.56 -4.61
CA LEU A 105 -21.48 -16.25 -5.71
C LEU A 105 -20.65 -17.43 -6.24
N LEU A 106 -19.33 -17.24 -6.40
CA LEU A 106 -18.43 -18.31 -6.84
C LEU A 106 -18.23 -19.38 -5.78
N ARG A 107 -18.18 -19.02 -4.49
CA ARG A 107 -18.18 -20.01 -3.39
C ARG A 107 -19.41 -20.91 -3.47
N VAL A 108 -20.61 -20.34 -3.66
CA VAL A 108 -21.85 -21.12 -3.83
C VAL A 108 -21.77 -21.99 -5.09
N ALA A 109 -21.29 -21.44 -6.21
CA ALA A 109 -21.09 -22.19 -7.44
C ALA A 109 -20.18 -23.42 -7.24
N THR A 110 -19.07 -23.28 -6.50
CA THR A 110 -18.17 -24.42 -6.19
C THR A 110 -18.81 -25.49 -5.31
N GLN A 111 -19.76 -25.14 -4.44
CA GLN A 111 -20.47 -26.10 -3.59
C GLN A 111 -21.49 -26.95 -4.36
N ILE A 112 -22.12 -26.36 -5.39
CA ILE A 112 -23.19 -27.05 -6.15
C ILE A 112 -22.70 -27.69 -7.45
N ALA A 113 -21.57 -27.25 -8.01
CA ALA A 113 -20.97 -27.79 -9.24
C ALA A 113 -20.33 -29.18 -9.03
N ARG A 114 -20.62 -30.13 -9.91
CA ARG A 114 -20.00 -31.46 -9.96
C ARG A 114 -18.74 -31.49 -10.81
N GLU A 115 -18.66 -30.78 -11.92
CA GLU A 115 -17.51 -30.88 -12.83
C GLU A 115 -16.94 -29.52 -13.20
N ARG A 116 -17.78 -28.57 -13.62
CA ARG A 116 -17.32 -27.30 -14.22
C ARG A 116 -18.05 -26.09 -13.69
N ILE A 117 -17.37 -24.95 -13.69
CA ILE A 117 -17.95 -23.62 -13.52
C ILE A 117 -17.59 -22.82 -14.76
N ALA A 118 -18.58 -22.20 -15.39
CA ALA A 118 -18.38 -21.27 -16.50
C ALA A 118 -18.70 -19.85 -16.04
N LEU A 119 -17.81 -18.91 -16.31
CA LEU A 119 -18.02 -17.50 -15.98
C LEU A 119 -18.44 -16.75 -17.22
N ILE A 120 -19.55 -16.02 -17.12
CA ILE A 120 -20.02 -15.09 -18.13
C ILE A 120 -20.05 -13.73 -17.45
N TYR A 121 -19.48 -12.70 -18.07
CA TYR A 121 -19.64 -11.35 -17.55
C TYR A 121 -20.00 -10.36 -18.65
N SER A 122 -20.75 -9.34 -18.26
CA SER A 122 -21.03 -8.17 -19.10
C SER A 122 -20.02 -7.07 -18.78
N ASP A 123 -19.52 -6.41 -19.82
CA ASP A 123 -18.82 -5.14 -19.71
C ASP A 123 -19.78 -3.95 -19.91
N ASP A 124 -19.25 -2.72 -19.87
CA ASP A 124 -20.04 -1.50 -20.03
C ASP A 124 -20.70 -1.37 -21.42
N SER A 125 -20.31 -2.21 -22.38
CA SER A 125 -20.94 -2.28 -23.71
C SER A 125 -22.07 -3.31 -23.80
N TYR A 126 -22.40 -3.95 -22.67
CA TYR A 126 -23.29 -5.11 -22.58
C TYR A 126 -22.82 -6.29 -23.44
N SER A 127 -21.53 -6.35 -23.75
CA SER A 127 -20.96 -7.42 -24.56
C SER A 127 -20.39 -8.52 -23.68
N ILE A 128 -20.71 -9.77 -24.03
CA ILE A 128 -20.07 -10.95 -23.45
C ILE A 128 -18.67 -10.98 -24.04
N THR A 129 -17.70 -10.50 -23.27
CA THR A 129 -16.33 -10.30 -23.75
C THR A 129 -15.45 -11.52 -23.52
N ASP A 130 -15.77 -12.36 -22.54
CA ASP A 130 -14.97 -13.53 -22.22
C ASP A 130 -15.83 -14.64 -21.61
N VAL A 131 -15.59 -15.87 -22.07
CA VAL A 131 -16.15 -17.10 -21.47
C VAL A 131 -14.95 -17.87 -20.95
N SER A 132 -14.57 -17.57 -19.71
CA SER A 132 -13.63 -18.38 -18.96
C SER A 132 -14.33 -19.70 -18.64
N VAL A 133 -14.10 -20.71 -19.48
CA VAL A 133 -14.34 -22.11 -19.11
C VAL A 133 -13.19 -22.52 -18.21
N GLY A 134 -13.21 -21.99 -16.98
CA GLY A 134 -12.17 -22.21 -16.00
C GLY A 134 -12.06 -23.70 -15.68
N ALA A 135 -10.87 -24.25 -15.92
CA ALA A 135 -10.38 -25.51 -15.39
C ALA A 135 -10.89 -25.74 -13.96
N LYS A 136 -11.15 -27.00 -13.58
CA LYS A 136 -11.52 -27.46 -12.23
C LYS A 136 -11.04 -26.47 -11.15
N LEU A 137 -11.82 -25.43 -10.83
CA LEU A 137 -11.56 -24.58 -9.69
C LEU A 137 -11.56 -25.57 -8.53
N SER A 138 -10.39 -25.80 -7.93
CA SER A 138 -10.29 -26.76 -6.83
C SER A 138 -11.40 -26.36 -5.87
N LYS A 139 -12.36 -27.26 -5.64
CA LYS A 139 -13.69 -26.89 -5.12
C LYS A 139 -13.65 -26.37 -3.67
N THR A 140 -12.46 -26.08 -3.16
CA THR A 140 -12.14 -25.92 -1.74
C THR A 140 -11.01 -24.93 -1.46
N ASP A 141 -10.38 -24.27 -2.45
CA ASP A 141 -9.35 -23.24 -2.16
C ASP A 141 -9.92 -21.81 -2.28
N PRO A 142 -10.21 -21.13 -1.15
CA PRO A 142 -10.73 -19.76 -1.16
C PRO A 142 -9.80 -18.76 -1.86
N PHE A 143 -8.48 -18.99 -1.85
CA PHE A 143 -7.52 -18.10 -2.49
C PHE A 143 -7.71 -18.07 -4.02
N GLN A 144 -7.85 -19.24 -4.65
CA GLN A 144 -8.05 -19.32 -6.11
C GLN A 144 -9.35 -18.68 -6.56
N ILE A 145 -10.41 -18.81 -5.74
CA ILE A 145 -11.71 -18.17 -6.02
C ILE A 145 -11.57 -16.64 -5.96
N GLU A 146 -11.02 -16.10 -4.88
CA GLU A 146 -10.85 -14.65 -4.71
C GLU A 146 -9.92 -14.08 -5.78
N LYS A 147 -8.83 -14.79 -6.11
CA LYS A 147 -7.89 -14.40 -7.17
C LYS A 147 -8.56 -14.28 -8.55
N GLU A 148 -9.41 -15.24 -8.91
CA GLU A 148 -10.12 -15.20 -10.20
C GLU A 148 -11.11 -14.04 -10.25
N VAL A 149 -11.79 -13.72 -9.14
CA VAL A 149 -12.63 -12.52 -9.04
C VAL A 149 -11.80 -11.26 -9.28
N LEU A 150 -10.65 -11.13 -8.61
CA LEU A 150 -9.76 -9.98 -8.81
C LEU A 150 -9.32 -9.86 -10.27
N ARG A 151 -8.96 -10.98 -10.91
CA ARG A 151 -8.55 -10.99 -12.33
C ARG A 151 -9.64 -10.42 -13.22
N LEU A 152 -10.90 -10.80 -12.98
CA LEU A 152 -12.04 -10.34 -13.78
C LEU A 152 -12.39 -8.88 -13.52
N VAL A 153 -12.36 -8.46 -12.25
CA VAL A 153 -12.67 -7.08 -11.83
C VAL A 153 -11.62 -6.08 -12.32
N TYR A 154 -10.33 -6.46 -12.29
CA TYR A 154 -9.20 -5.59 -12.62
C TYR A 154 -8.53 -5.93 -13.96
N ARG A 155 -9.20 -6.67 -14.85
CA ARG A 155 -8.66 -7.12 -16.15
C ARG A 155 -8.06 -6.02 -17.04
N ASN A 156 -8.54 -4.78 -16.87
CA ASN A 156 -8.10 -3.62 -17.65
C ASN A 156 -7.16 -2.68 -16.87
N ASP A 157 -6.74 -3.05 -15.66
CA ASP A 157 -5.89 -2.23 -14.79
C ASP A 157 -4.85 -3.14 -14.09
N PRO A 158 -3.72 -3.44 -14.76
CA PRO A 158 -2.71 -4.37 -14.24
C PRO A 158 -2.10 -3.94 -12.90
N TRP A 159 -2.01 -2.63 -12.65
CA TRP A 159 -1.49 -2.09 -11.39
C TRP A 159 -2.46 -2.34 -10.24
N ALA A 160 -3.74 -2.02 -10.44
CA ALA A 160 -4.75 -2.33 -9.44
C ALA A 160 -4.88 -3.84 -9.23
N TYR A 161 -4.84 -4.65 -10.29
CA TYR A 161 -4.81 -6.11 -10.17
C TYR A 161 -3.62 -6.58 -9.32
N ASN A 162 -2.41 -6.09 -9.59
CA ASN A 162 -1.22 -6.42 -8.82
C ASN A 162 -1.38 -6.04 -7.34
N ARG A 163 -1.93 -4.86 -7.04
CA ARG A 163 -2.19 -4.40 -5.67
C ARG A 163 -3.16 -5.29 -4.91
N GLU A 164 -4.28 -5.64 -5.54
CA GLU A 164 -5.28 -6.47 -4.89
C GLU A 164 -4.81 -7.92 -4.76
N LEU A 165 -4.09 -8.45 -5.75
CA LEU A 165 -3.45 -9.77 -5.66
C LEU A 165 -2.43 -9.81 -4.53
N ASN A 166 -1.60 -8.78 -4.39
CA ASN A 166 -0.63 -8.66 -3.29
C ASN A 166 -1.31 -8.69 -1.92
N SER A 167 -2.39 -7.93 -1.78
CA SER A 167 -3.20 -7.89 -0.55
C SER A 167 -3.83 -9.24 -0.24
N LEU A 168 -4.30 -9.94 -1.27
CA LEU A 168 -4.83 -11.30 -1.16
C LEU A 168 -3.73 -12.29 -0.73
N GLU A 169 -2.56 -12.25 -1.36
CA GLU A 169 -1.45 -13.13 -1.01
C GLU A 169 -0.94 -12.89 0.42
N PHE A 170 -0.93 -11.63 0.88
CA PHE A 170 -0.64 -11.29 2.28
C PHE A 170 -1.72 -11.80 3.23
N LYS A 171 -3.00 -11.70 2.86
CA LYS A 171 -4.14 -12.26 3.65
C LYS A 171 -3.97 -13.76 3.85
N TYR A 172 -3.56 -14.48 2.80
CA TYR A 172 -3.34 -15.94 2.83
C TYR A 172 -1.91 -16.36 3.22
N LYS A 173 -1.03 -15.42 3.60
CA LYS A 173 0.36 -15.67 4.01
C LYS A 173 1.15 -16.52 3.01
N ARG A 174 0.94 -16.27 1.72
CA ARG A 174 1.68 -16.92 0.64
C ARG A 174 3.17 -16.63 0.77
N VAL A 175 4.00 -17.64 0.57
CA VAL A 175 5.46 -17.52 0.69
C VAL A 175 6.10 -17.18 -0.67
N ILE A 176 5.58 -17.79 -1.72
CA ILE A 176 5.94 -17.49 -3.11
C ILE A 176 4.80 -16.69 -3.71
N LEU A 177 5.12 -15.54 -4.27
CA LEU A 177 4.16 -14.55 -4.76
C LEU A 177 4.13 -14.53 -6.27
N GLU A 178 2.92 -14.44 -6.81
CA GLU A 178 2.65 -14.12 -8.20
C GLU A 178 2.55 -12.60 -8.39
N SER A 179 2.08 -11.88 -7.36
CA SER A 179 2.15 -10.42 -7.37
C SER A 179 3.60 -9.94 -7.34
N LYS A 180 3.79 -8.76 -7.90
CA LYS A 180 5.04 -7.99 -7.83
C LYS A 180 4.91 -6.91 -6.74
N PRO A 181 6.01 -6.29 -6.30
CA PRO A 181 6.00 -5.23 -5.30
C PRO A 181 5.05 -4.11 -5.69
N ILE A 182 4.34 -3.61 -4.69
CA ILE A 182 3.41 -2.48 -4.81
C ILE A 182 4.02 -1.19 -4.24
N PHE A 183 5.09 -1.32 -3.47
CA PHE A 183 5.95 -0.24 -3.01
C PHE A 183 7.37 -0.53 -3.43
N GLY A 184 8.10 0.48 -3.89
CA GLY A 184 9.51 0.32 -4.10
C GLY A 184 10.21 1.61 -4.45
N GLY A 185 11.51 1.49 -4.67
CA GLY A 185 12.35 2.62 -5.03
C GLY A 185 13.82 2.22 -5.00
N VAL A 186 14.61 3.04 -5.65
CA VAL A 186 16.04 2.81 -5.88
C VAL A 186 16.78 4.03 -5.35
N CYS A 187 17.91 3.81 -4.68
CA CYS A 187 18.71 4.91 -4.16
C CYS A 187 19.34 5.68 -5.33
N LEU A 188 18.91 6.93 -5.52
CA LEU A 188 19.54 7.85 -6.48
C LEU A 188 20.87 8.40 -5.93
N THR A 189 20.89 8.67 -4.62
CA THR A 189 22.07 9.15 -3.91
C THR A 189 21.93 8.80 -2.46
N ASP A 190 23.00 8.30 -1.87
CA ASP A 190 23.15 8.19 -0.43
C ASP A 190 24.08 9.30 0.07
N ARG A 191 24.20 10.44 -0.63
CA ARG A 191 24.74 11.69 -0.07
C ARG A 191 23.65 12.54 0.57
N CYS A 192 24.04 13.41 1.49
CA CYS A 192 23.15 14.39 2.10
C CYS A 192 23.93 15.67 2.34
N ASN A 193 23.27 16.82 2.18
CA ASN A 193 23.83 18.13 2.48
C ASN A 193 23.82 18.46 3.99
N LEU A 194 23.13 17.66 4.82
CA LEU A 194 23.02 17.84 6.27
C LEU A 194 23.69 16.70 7.05
N ARG A 195 23.97 16.95 8.34
CA ARG A 195 24.57 16.00 9.31
C ARG A 195 23.78 15.96 10.61
N CYS A 196 22.54 15.46 10.56
CA CYS A 196 21.65 15.51 11.71
C CYS A 196 22.13 14.61 12.86
N ASP A 197 21.97 15.07 14.10
CA ASP A 197 22.52 14.41 15.29
C ASP A 197 21.92 13.03 15.58
N PHE A 198 20.70 12.82 15.12
CA PHE A 198 19.98 11.56 15.24
C PHE A 198 20.13 10.65 13.99
N CYS A 199 20.95 11.05 13.01
CA CYS A 199 21.09 10.29 11.76
C CYS A 199 22.05 9.12 11.93
N SER A 200 21.60 7.90 11.62
CA SER A 200 22.45 6.70 11.64
C SER A 200 23.47 6.62 10.50
N LYS A 201 23.39 7.55 9.55
CA LYS A 201 24.11 7.52 8.27
C LYS A 201 25.60 7.85 8.39
N GLU A 202 26.04 8.59 9.40
CA GLU A 202 27.47 8.92 9.56
C GLU A 202 28.36 7.66 9.74
N SER A 203 27.77 6.52 10.07
CA SER A 203 28.44 5.23 10.18
C SER A 203 28.55 4.44 8.85
N GLN A 204 27.91 4.90 7.77
CA GLN A 204 27.74 4.14 6.53
C GLN A 204 28.79 4.50 5.46
N GLY A 205 30.05 4.12 5.69
CA GLY A 205 31.08 4.02 4.65
C GLY A 205 31.21 5.20 3.66
N LYS A 206 31.54 4.89 2.39
CA LYS A 206 31.72 5.89 1.33
C LYS A 206 30.38 6.20 0.65
N LEU A 207 29.87 7.41 0.88
CA LEU A 207 28.67 7.94 0.25
C LEU A 207 28.90 8.34 -1.22
N GLN A 208 27.94 8.08 -2.07
CA GLN A 208 28.03 8.18 -3.53
C GLN A 208 26.75 8.77 -4.15
N ARG A 209 26.90 9.22 -5.40
CA ARG A 209 25.78 9.55 -6.28
C ARG A 209 25.72 8.47 -7.34
N ARG A 210 24.52 7.98 -7.64
CA ARG A 210 24.33 6.99 -8.71
C ARG A 210 24.25 7.72 -10.05
N PRO A 211 25.00 7.31 -11.08
CA PRO A 211 24.75 7.76 -12.44
C PRO A 211 23.28 7.51 -12.81
N LEU A 212 22.64 8.48 -13.45
CA LEU A 212 21.21 8.38 -13.73
C LEU A 212 20.85 7.14 -14.57
N ASP A 213 21.70 6.73 -15.51
CA ASP A 213 21.46 5.53 -16.31
C ASP A 213 21.44 4.25 -15.45
N ASP A 214 22.32 4.14 -14.45
CA ASP A 214 22.32 3.01 -13.51
C ASP A 214 21.04 3.02 -12.65
N TYR A 215 20.59 4.20 -12.23
CA TYR A 215 19.31 4.35 -11.51
C TYR A 215 18.15 3.87 -12.39
N LYS A 216 18.09 4.31 -13.65
CA LYS A 216 17.05 3.92 -14.61
C LYS A 216 17.07 2.41 -14.83
N ASN A 217 18.24 1.83 -15.15
CA ASN A 217 18.41 0.39 -15.40
C ASN A 217 17.93 -0.48 -14.24
N LEU A 218 18.30 -0.14 -13.00
CA LEU A 218 17.85 -0.88 -11.81
C LEU A 218 16.36 -0.69 -11.54
N SER A 219 15.82 0.49 -11.86
CA SER A 219 14.40 0.78 -11.66
C SER A 219 13.50 0.05 -12.66
N GLU A 220 13.97 -0.14 -13.91
CA GLU A 220 13.22 -0.83 -14.97
C GLU A 220 12.81 -2.26 -14.60
N MET A 221 13.54 -2.89 -13.67
CA MET A 221 13.24 -4.23 -13.17
C MET A 221 11.83 -4.39 -12.58
N PHE A 222 11.27 -3.35 -11.95
CA PHE A 222 10.01 -3.46 -11.20
C PHE A 222 9.14 -2.19 -11.15
N ILE A 223 9.59 -1.05 -11.70
CA ILE A 223 8.81 0.20 -11.70
C ILE A 223 7.42 0.03 -12.36
N GLY A 224 7.33 -0.85 -13.35
CA GLY A 224 6.10 -1.17 -14.09
C GLY A 224 5.03 -1.91 -13.27
N THR A 225 5.23 -2.17 -11.98
CA THR A 225 4.25 -2.87 -11.14
C THR A 225 3.96 -2.19 -9.80
N VAL A 226 4.75 -1.17 -9.43
CA VAL A 226 4.57 -0.47 -8.15
C VAL A 226 3.39 0.49 -8.18
N CYS A 227 2.68 0.60 -7.06
CA CYS A 227 1.67 1.63 -6.83
C CYS A 227 2.26 2.89 -6.19
N THR A 228 3.38 2.75 -5.49
CA THR A 228 4.13 3.88 -4.94
C THR A 228 5.60 3.72 -5.23
N TRP A 229 6.17 4.71 -5.92
CA TRP A 229 7.60 4.85 -6.11
C TRP A 229 8.17 5.87 -5.13
N GLN A 230 9.11 5.45 -4.29
CA GLN A 230 9.77 6.31 -3.32
C GLN A 230 11.08 6.85 -3.94
N MET A 231 11.19 8.18 -4.06
CA MET A 231 12.36 8.84 -4.66
C MET A 231 13.57 8.90 -3.74
N ASP A 232 13.34 9.02 -2.43
CA ASP A 232 14.39 8.96 -1.41
C ASP A 232 14.56 7.55 -0.87
N MET A 233 15.78 7.27 -0.44
CA MET A 233 16.11 6.10 0.35
C MET A 233 16.93 6.57 1.56
N PHE A 234 18.22 6.23 1.64
CA PHE A 234 19.14 6.97 2.49
C PHE A 234 19.57 8.28 1.83
N GLY A 235 19.93 9.28 2.64
CA GLY A 235 20.42 10.56 2.14
C GLY A 235 19.35 11.56 1.73
N GLU A 236 19.70 12.45 0.81
CA GLU A 236 18.84 13.51 0.31
C GLU A 236 18.78 13.44 -1.21
N ALA A 237 17.68 12.92 -1.75
CA ALA A 237 17.51 12.74 -3.19
C ALA A 237 17.60 14.07 -3.95
N THR A 238 17.11 15.17 -3.37
CA THR A 238 17.14 16.51 -3.99
C THR A 238 18.54 17.10 -4.12
N GLU A 239 19.56 16.48 -3.51
CA GLU A 239 20.97 16.87 -3.67
C GLU A 239 21.58 16.34 -4.97
N HIS A 240 20.96 15.33 -5.59
CA HIS A 240 21.46 14.76 -6.83
C HIS A 240 21.29 15.77 -7.98
N PRO A 241 22.34 16.01 -8.80
CA PRO A 241 22.26 16.97 -9.92
C PRO A 241 21.15 16.63 -10.91
N ASP A 242 20.89 15.33 -11.12
CA ASP A 242 19.88 14.84 -12.07
C ASP A 242 18.55 14.48 -11.40
N PHE A 243 18.27 15.01 -10.20
CA PHE A 243 17.04 14.70 -9.46
C PHE A 243 15.76 14.98 -10.28
N ILE A 244 15.71 16.11 -10.97
CA ILE A 244 14.56 16.51 -11.79
C ILE A 244 14.35 15.51 -12.93
N GLU A 245 15.42 15.16 -13.66
CA GLU A 245 15.33 14.18 -14.76
C GLU A 245 14.93 12.79 -14.25
N ALA A 246 15.38 12.39 -13.05
CA ALA A 246 14.96 11.15 -12.43
C ALA A 246 13.45 11.13 -12.14
N VAL A 247 12.90 12.23 -11.61
CA VAL A 247 11.46 12.36 -11.36
C VAL A 247 10.66 12.30 -12.67
N GLU A 248 11.08 13.04 -13.69
CA GLU A 248 10.40 13.06 -15.01
C GLU A 248 10.41 11.67 -15.65
N TRP A 249 11.53 10.95 -15.54
CA TRP A 249 11.63 9.57 -16.03
C TRP A 249 10.69 8.63 -15.28
N VAL A 250 10.65 8.69 -13.93
CA VAL A 250 9.73 7.89 -13.12
C VAL A 250 8.28 8.20 -13.50
N ASP A 251 7.92 9.48 -13.59
CA ASP A 251 6.57 9.93 -13.92
C ASP A 251 6.08 9.39 -15.28
N GLY A 252 6.99 9.36 -16.27
CA GLY A 252 6.73 8.80 -17.60
C GLY A 252 6.62 7.27 -17.65
N LYS A 253 7.08 6.56 -16.60
CA LYS A 253 7.03 5.09 -16.51
C LYS A 253 5.83 4.58 -15.71
N ILE A 254 5.14 5.44 -14.96
CA ILE A 254 3.99 5.09 -14.12
C ILE A 254 2.66 5.60 -14.71
N ASN A 255 1.55 4.92 -14.41
CA ASN A 255 0.20 5.32 -14.82
C ASN A 255 -0.60 5.94 -13.66
N GLU A 256 -1.86 6.29 -13.91
CA GLU A 256 -2.77 6.92 -12.94
C GLU A 256 -3.09 6.06 -11.69
N SER A 257 -2.81 4.74 -11.74
CA SER A 257 -2.96 3.84 -10.60
C SER A 257 -1.74 3.82 -9.67
N ALA A 258 -0.69 4.56 -10.03
CA ALA A 258 0.56 4.66 -9.30
C ALA A 258 0.93 6.12 -8.99
N SER A 259 1.86 6.31 -8.05
CA SER A 259 2.24 7.63 -7.57
C SER A 259 3.69 7.69 -7.09
N ILE A 260 4.21 8.91 -7.03
CA ILE A 260 5.55 9.21 -6.50
C ILE A 260 5.42 9.70 -5.06
N SER A 261 6.37 9.32 -4.20
CA SER A 261 6.52 9.85 -2.86
C SER A 261 7.96 10.25 -2.58
N ILE A 262 8.15 11.25 -1.74
CA ILE A 262 9.48 11.68 -1.30
C ILE A 262 9.47 12.16 0.15
N ASN A 263 10.51 11.81 0.91
CA ASN A 263 10.96 12.51 2.09
C ASN A 263 12.19 13.35 1.74
N THR A 264 12.21 14.60 2.20
CA THR A 264 13.32 15.53 1.99
C THR A 264 13.57 16.32 3.27
N ASN A 265 14.81 16.76 3.49
CA ASN A 265 15.15 17.71 4.54
C ASN A 265 14.73 19.15 4.22
N GLY A 266 14.26 19.41 3.00
CA GLY A 266 13.65 20.67 2.59
C GLY A 266 14.62 21.82 2.25
N ASN A 267 15.93 21.70 2.53
CA ASN A 267 16.89 22.79 2.32
C ASN A 267 17.20 23.07 0.83
N LEU A 268 16.88 22.12 -0.04
CA LEU A 268 17.11 22.18 -1.48
C LEU A 268 15.81 22.27 -2.28
N LEU A 269 14.69 22.64 -1.66
CA LEU A 269 13.42 22.88 -2.35
C LEU A 269 13.49 24.17 -3.19
N THR A 270 14.21 24.11 -4.31
CA THR A 270 14.30 25.19 -5.30
C THR A 270 12.97 25.33 -6.04
N LYS A 271 12.83 26.45 -6.77
CA LYS A 271 11.67 26.69 -7.63
C LYS A 271 11.45 25.54 -8.63
N ASP A 272 12.53 25.03 -9.22
CA ASP A 272 12.46 23.98 -10.25
C ASP A 272 12.07 22.63 -9.64
N ILE A 273 12.55 22.32 -8.41
CA ILE A 273 12.13 21.11 -7.69
C ILE A 273 10.66 21.19 -7.27
N VAL A 274 10.19 22.35 -6.82
CA VAL A 274 8.77 22.55 -6.50
C VAL A 274 7.91 22.42 -7.76
N GLU A 275 8.38 22.93 -8.90
CA GLU A 275 7.65 22.83 -10.16
C GLU A 275 7.58 21.39 -10.67
N VAL A 276 8.67 20.61 -10.66
CA VAL A 276 8.63 19.21 -11.09
C VAL A 276 7.69 18.39 -10.19
N VAL A 277 7.67 18.67 -8.88
CA VAL A 277 6.71 18.06 -7.94
C VAL A 277 5.27 18.40 -8.34
N ARG A 278 5.00 19.66 -8.67
CA ARG A 278 3.65 20.15 -9.00
C ARG A 278 3.07 19.46 -10.24
N VAL A 279 3.90 19.26 -11.26
CA VAL A 279 3.45 18.75 -12.57
C VAL A 279 3.51 17.23 -12.69
N SER A 280 4.23 16.54 -11.80
CA SER A 280 4.34 15.07 -11.77
C SER A 280 3.31 14.42 -10.84
N LYS A 281 3.13 13.09 -10.94
CA LYS A 281 2.18 12.27 -10.17
C LYS A 281 2.62 12.02 -8.73
N PHE A 282 3.08 13.05 -8.02
CA PHE A 282 3.34 12.93 -6.59
C PHE A 282 2.02 12.70 -5.83
N ALA A 283 2.01 11.72 -4.93
CA ALA A 283 0.97 11.59 -3.92
C ALA A 283 1.35 12.33 -2.63
N ARG A 284 2.66 12.39 -2.30
CA ARG A 284 3.15 12.95 -1.04
C ARG A 284 4.56 13.51 -1.13
N VAL A 285 4.74 14.69 -0.53
CA VAL A 285 6.04 15.28 -0.19
C VAL A 285 6.08 15.47 1.31
N ASN A 286 6.96 14.74 2.00
CA ASN A 286 7.18 14.87 3.43
C ASN A 286 8.49 15.62 3.70
N VAL A 287 8.41 16.71 4.47
CA VAL A 287 9.55 17.56 4.80
C VAL A 287 9.97 17.33 6.25
N SER A 288 11.21 16.88 6.43
CA SER A 288 11.81 16.65 7.74
C SER A 288 12.24 17.98 8.36
N LEU A 289 11.39 18.53 9.22
CA LEU A 289 11.66 19.78 9.93
C LEU A 289 12.13 19.53 11.37
N ASN A 290 11.62 18.52 12.08
CA ASN A 290 12.09 18.12 13.42
C ASN A 290 11.93 19.10 14.59
N SER A 291 11.83 20.41 14.37
CA SER A 291 11.57 21.40 15.43
C SER A 291 10.80 22.60 14.88
N PRO A 292 9.85 23.20 15.64
CA PRO A 292 9.26 24.48 15.30
C PRO A 292 10.14 25.67 15.69
N ASP A 293 11.19 25.48 16.50
CA ASP A 293 12.13 26.51 16.91
C ASP A 293 13.36 26.53 16.00
N GLU A 294 13.77 27.72 15.57
CA GLU A 294 14.91 27.90 14.66
C GLU A 294 16.23 27.43 15.30
N ARG A 295 16.45 27.75 16.57
CA ARG A 295 17.69 27.40 17.26
C ARG A 295 17.77 25.89 17.50
N THR A 296 16.70 25.26 17.98
CA THR A 296 16.63 23.80 18.15
C THR A 296 16.80 23.10 16.80
N TYR A 297 16.15 23.60 15.74
CA TYR A 297 16.33 23.08 14.38
C TYR A 297 17.80 23.09 13.94
N GLU A 298 18.46 24.25 13.97
CA GLU A 298 19.83 24.39 13.46
C GLU A 298 20.85 23.62 14.31
N LEU A 299 20.54 23.39 15.59
CA LEU A 299 21.31 22.54 16.48
C LEU A 299 21.26 21.07 16.04
N ILE A 300 20.06 20.51 15.84
CA ILE A 300 19.88 19.07 15.59
C ILE A 300 19.98 18.68 14.11
N MET A 301 19.67 19.60 13.18
CA MET A 301 19.74 19.44 11.73
C MET A 301 20.98 20.14 11.15
N LYS A 302 22.17 19.79 11.65
CA LYS A 302 23.42 20.52 11.39
C LYS A 302 23.69 20.77 9.90
N GLY A 303 23.99 22.03 9.58
CA GLY A 303 24.18 22.52 8.21
C GLY A 303 22.89 22.97 7.51
N GLY A 304 21.74 22.82 8.17
CA GLY A 304 20.44 23.26 7.67
C GLY A 304 20.19 24.74 7.98
N SER A 305 19.27 25.33 7.23
CA SER A 305 18.74 26.66 7.50
C SER A 305 17.23 26.57 7.67
N TYR A 306 16.75 26.92 8.86
CA TYR A 306 15.33 26.86 9.21
C TYR A 306 14.47 27.67 8.23
N ASN A 307 14.91 28.90 7.93
CA ASN A 307 14.24 29.79 6.99
C ASN A 307 14.15 29.23 5.57
N LYS A 308 15.19 28.53 5.08
CA LYS A 308 15.14 27.88 3.75
C LYS A 308 14.07 26.80 3.70
N VAL A 309 13.99 25.96 4.74
CA VAL A 309 12.98 24.90 4.80
C VAL A 309 11.58 25.50 4.86
N LEU A 310 11.33 26.50 5.70
CA LEU A 310 10.02 27.15 5.77
C LEU A 310 9.60 27.76 4.43
N ASN A 311 10.52 28.42 3.72
CA ASN A 311 10.25 28.98 2.40
C ASN A 311 9.94 27.89 1.36
N GLY A 312 10.67 26.77 1.41
CA GLY A 312 10.41 25.59 0.58
C GLY A 312 9.03 25.00 0.84
N VAL A 313 8.64 24.83 2.11
CA VAL A 313 7.32 24.32 2.52
C VAL A 313 6.20 25.25 2.04
N ARG A 314 6.34 26.57 2.23
CA ARG A 314 5.37 27.55 1.72
C ARG A 314 5.22 27.47 0.19
N SER A 315 6.32 27.24 -0.53
CA SER A 315 6.31 27.09 -1.98
C SER A 315 5.60 25.81 -2.41
N LEU A 316 5.82 24.69 -1.70
CA LEU A 316 5.11 23.43 -1.93
C LEU A 316 3.60 23.55 -1.66
N VAL A 317 3.21 24.17 -0.55
CA VAL A 317 1.81 24.42 -0.21
C VAL A 317 1.14 25.27 -1.29
N LYS A 318 1.79 26.35 -1.72
CA LYS A 318 1.30 27.16 -2.83
C LYS A 318 1.17 26.36 -4.12
N ALA A 319 2.16 25.55 -4.47
CA ALA A 319 2.14 24.73 -5.68
C ALA A 319 1.01 23.68 -5.65
N ARG A 320 0.75 23.08 -4.49
CA ARG A 320 -0.40 22.18 -4.26
C ARG A 320 -1.71 22.93 -4.47
N ASP A 321 -1.87 24.09 -3.85
CA ASP A 321 -3.13 24.87 -3.90
C ASP A 321 -3.42 25.42 -5.30
N ASP A 322 -2.37 25.77 -6.06
CA ASP A 322 -2.47 26.22 -7.44
C ASP A 322 -2.72 25.04 -8.43
N SER A 323 -2.52 23.79 -8.00
CA SER A 323 -2.67 22.61 -8.86
C SER A 323 -4.13 22.17 -8.98
N LYS A 324 -4.70 22.30 -10.18
CA LYS A 324 -6.04 21.79 -10.51
C LYS A 324 -6.06 20.34 -10.99
N ALA A 325 -4.89 19.79 -11.36
CA ALA A 325 -4.76 18.48 -12.02
C ALA A 325 -4.15 17.40 -11.11
N ASN A 326 -3.21 17.77 -10.23
CA ASN A 326 -2.51 16.84 -9.33
C ASN A 326 -2.69 17.26 -7.87
N SER A 327 -3.36 16.43 -7.06
CA SER A 327 -3.48 16.65 -5.62
C SER A 327 -2.43 15.84 -4.88
N PHE A 328 -1.24 16.42 -4.67
CA PHE A 328 -0.25 15.83 -3.76
C PHE A 328 -0.42 16.38 -2.35
N LYS A 329 -0.04 15.60 -1.34
CA LYS A 329 -0.04 16.05 0.06
C LYS A 329 1.31 16.61 0.45
N VAL A 330 1.30 17.68 1.22
CA VAL A 330 2.49 18.21 1.91
C VAL A 330 2.41 17.79 3.37
N SER A 331 3.47 17.15 3.86
CA SER A 331 3.58 16.73 5.26
C SER A 331 4.81 17.34 5.92
N LEU A 332 4.74 17.59 7.22
CA LEU A 332 5.92 17.86 8.05
C LEU A 332 6.19 16.69 8.97
N SER A 333 7.45 16.29 9.11
CA SER A 333 7.82 15.25 10.06
C SER A 333 8.79 15.74 11.13
N MET A 334 8.59 15.26 12.36
CA MET A 334 9.54 15.36 13.46
C MET A 334 9.86 13.99 14.07
N ILE A 335 11.11 13.85 14.47
CA ILE A 335 11.57 12.78 15.35
C ILE A 335 11.61 13.31 16.78
N LEU A 336 11.01 12.57 17.71
CA LEU A 336 11.08 12.85 19.13
C LEU A 336 12.47 12.47 19.65
N THR A 337 13.14 13.47 20.21
CA THR A 337 14.43 13.43 20.89
C THR A 337 14.30 14.22 22.20
N GLU A 338 15.34 14.23 23.04
CA GLU A 338 15.35 15.09 24.24
C GLU A 338 15.10 16.56 23.89
N ASP A 339 15.80 17.04 22.86
CA ASP A 339 15.72 18.44 22.42
C ASP A 339 14.34 18.81 21.84
N THR A 340 13.57 17.84 21.34
CA THR A 340 12.33 18.11 20.58
C THR A 340 11.04 17.62 21.25
N LEU A 341 11.12 16.83 22.32
CA LEU A 341 9.92 16.28 22.99
C LEU A 341 8.99 17.37 23.50
N GLY A 342 9.56 18.45 24.04
CA GLY A 342 8.82 19.59 24.58
C GLY A 342 8.12 20.45 23.51
N GLU A 343 8.49 20.29 22.24
CA GLU A 343 8.07 21.15 21.14
C GLU A 343 6.96 20.54 20.27
N SER A 344 6.50 19.34 20.61
CA SER A 344 5.58 18.56 19.76
C SER A 344 4.20 19.19 19.54
N GLU A 345 3.62 19.88 20.54
CA GLU A 345 2.36 20.62 20.37
C GLU A 345 2.54 21.86 19.50
N ASP A 346 3.66 22.56 19.66
CA ASP A 346 4.01 23.74 18.85
C ASP A 346 4.33 23.36 17.41
N PHE A 347 4.92 22.18 17.19
CA PHE A 347 5.15 21.63 15.86
C PHE A 347 3.83 21.37 15.10
N ILE A 348 2.80 20.85 15.79
CA ILE A 348 1.45 20.70 15.21
C ILE A 348 0.89 22.08 14.84
N THR A 349 1.04 23.07 15.72
CA THR A 349 0.58 24.45 15.48
C THR A 349 1.32 25.09 14.30
N LEU A 350 2.62 24.87 14.15
CA LEU A 350 3.40 25.31 13.00
C LEU A 350 2.86 24.69 11.70
N GLY A 351 2.56 23.39 11.69
CA GLY A 351 1.93 22.72 10.55
C GLY A 351 0.61 23.37 10.15
N GLU A 352 -0.27 23.64 11.13
CA GLU A 352 -1.55 24.33 10.89
C GLU A 352 -1.34 25.72 10.29
N ASN A 353 -0.37 26.49 10.80
CA ASN A 353 -0.05 27.83 10.31
C ASN A 353 0.56 27.84 8.91
N LEU A 354 1.28 26.79 8.53
CA LEU A 354 1.86 26.63 7.20
C LEU A 354 0.86 26.09 6.17
N GLY A 355 -0.30 25.57 6.61
CA GLY A 355 -1.32 25.03 5.72
C GLY A 355 -0.96 23.66 5.11
N VAL A 356 -0.12 22.87 5.79
CA VAL A 356 0.20 21.50 5.36
C VAL A 356 -0.97 20.55 5.60
N ASP A 357 -1.01 19.42 4.90
CA ASP A 357 -2.10 18.44 5.01
C ASP A 357 -2.01 17.63 6.31
N GLU A 358 -0.79 17.32 6.74
CA GLU A 358 -0.55 16.51 7.93
C GLU A 358 0.82 16.72 8.58
N VAL A 359 0.87 16.44 9.87
CA VAL A 359 2.10 16.38 10.68
C VAL A 359 2.35 14.94 11.10
N ILE A 360 3.59 14.48 10.99
CA ILE A 360 4.04 13.14 11.36
C ILE A 360 5.01 13.27 12.53
N ILE A 361 4.68 12.64 13.65
CA ILE A 361 5.54 12.60 14.83
C ILE A 361 5.98 11.15 15.01
N ARG A 362 7.30 10.91 15.09
CA ARG A 362 7.87 9.55 15.22
C ARG A 362 8.84 9.47 16.39
N ALA A 363 8.93 8.28 16.99
CA ALA A 363 10.01 7.94 17.90
C ALA A 363 11.33 7.80 17.15
N LEU A 364 12.47 8.10 17.79
CA LEU A 364 13.76 7.70 17.24
C LEU A 364 13.91 6.18 17.33
N HIS A 365 14.21 5.57 16.19
CA HIS A 365 14.57 4.16 16.14
C HIS A 365 16.08 3.98 16.33
N LEU A 366 16.49 3.36 17.44
CA LEU A 366 17.88 2.98 17.67
C LEU A 366 18.22 1.68 16.94
N TYR A 367 19.28 1.67 16.15
CA TYR A 367 19.81 0.46 15.54
C TYR A 367 20.70 -0.29 16.55
N PRO A 368 20.48 -1.60 16.78
CA PRO A 368 21.39 -2.43 17.55
C PRO A 368 22.58 -2.82 16.67
N ILE A 369 23.49 -1.88 16.39
CA ILE A 369 24.83 -2.20 15.86
C ILE A 369 25.85 -1.73 16.89
N SER A 370 26.89 -2.53 17.10
CA SER A 370 28.09 -2.28 17.92
C SER A 370 28.93 -1.05 17.52
N VAL A 371 28.44 -0.20 16.62
CA VAL A 371 29.08 1.07 16.21
C VAL A 371 28.38 2.27 16.88
N PHE A 372 27.28 2.04 17.58
CA PHE A 372 26.50 3.09 18.22
C PHE A 372 26.75 3.22 19.72
N ASP A 373 27.80 2.64 20.31
CA ASP A 373 27.96 2.67 21.77
C ASP A 373 27.87 4.10 22.35
N ASP A 374 28.40 5.12 21.66
CA ASP A 374 28.29 6.53 22.10
C ASP A 374 26.91 7.18 21.86
N ILE A 375 26.27 6.96 20.70
CA ILE A 375 24.93 7.53 20.37
C ILE A 375 23.83 6.80 21.15
N LYS A 376 23.97 5.49 21.31
CA LYS A 376 23.09 4.62 22.10
C LYS A 376 23.22 4.94 23.57
N GLN A 377 24.43 5.16 24.10
CA GLN A 377 24.62 5.56 25.48
C GLN A 377 24.07 6.96 25.72
N ARG A 378 24.36 7.94 24.85
CA ARG A 378 23.72 9.26 24.92
C ARG A 378 22.20 9.17 24.85
N TYR A 379 21.61 8.50 23.87
CA TYR A 379 20.14 8.44 23.75
C TYR A 379 19.46 7.69 24.92
N LEU A 380 20.09 6.62 25.44
CA LEU A 380 19.59 5.91 26.63
C LEU A 380 19.72 6.73 27.91
N GLU A 381 20.71 7.62 28.00
CA GLU A 381 20.88 8.59 29.08
C GLU A 381 20.00 9.85 28.88
N GLN A 382 19.68 10.22 27.62
CA GLN A 382 18.98 11.44 27.18
C GLN A 382 17.45 11.31 27.10
N ILE A 383 16.86 10.10 27.07
CA ILE A 383 15.47 9.95 27.54
C ILE A 383 15.50 10.00 29.07
N ALA A 384 15.88 11.17 29.56
CA ALA A 384 15.82 11.56 30.94
C ALA A 384 14.33 11.51 31.35
N SER A 385 14.03 10.55 32.22
CA SER A 385 12.71 10.33 32.84
C SER A 385 11.59 9.84 31.89
N THR A 386 11.12 8.61 32.15
CA THR A 386 9.88 8.08 31.56
C THR A 386 8.67 9.00 31.75
N LYS A 387 8.68 9.88 32.77
CA LYS A 387 7.55 10.78 33.05
C LYS A 387 7.38 11.83 31.95
N ASP A 388 8.47 12.38 31.42
CA ASP A 388 8.42 13.41 30.38
C ASP A 388 7.93 12.82 29.05
N LEU A 389 8.29 11.57 28.77
CA LEU A 389 7.82 10.84 27.59
C LEU A 389 6.31 10.53 27.65
N VAL A 390 5.82 10.07 28.80
CA VAL A 390 4.38 9.78 29.01
C VAL A 390 3.56 11.06 28.91
N GLU A 391 4.02 12.14 29.54
CA GLU A 391 3.35 13.44 29.46
C GLU A 391 3.34 13.98 28.02
N THR A 392 4.45 13.85 27.29
CA THR A 392 4.54 14.22 25.87
C THR A 392 3.54 13.43 25.02
N VAL A 393 3.45 12.10 25.21
CA VAL A 393 2.47 11.25 24.51
C VAL A 393 1.05 11.72 24.79
N ARG A 394 0.69 12.00 26.06
CA ARG A 394 -0.64 12.49 26.45
C ARG A 394 -0.95 13.84 25.80
N LYS A 395 0.01 14.76 25.79
CA LYS A 395 -0.10 16.07 25.14
C LYS A 395 -0.35 15.95 23.64
N ILE A 396 0.45 15.12 22.94
CA ILE A 396 0.28 14.89 21.50
C ILE A 396 -1.10 14.31 21.19
N GLU A 397 -1.56 13.27 21.90
CA GLU A 397 -2.88 12.67 21.66
C GLU A 397 -4.02 13.66 21.94
N LYS A 398 -3.92 14.45 23.01
CA LYS A 398 -4.87 15.53 23.31
C LYS A 398 -4.89 16.57 22.21
N ARG A 399 -3.72 17.01 21.72
CA ARG A 399 -3.61 18.02 20.66
C ARG A 399 -4.11 17.49 19.30
N LYS A 400 -3.77 16.25 18.96
CA LYS A 400 -4.25 15.51 17.77
C LYS A 400 -5.76 15.50 17.67
N SER A 401 -6.47 15.26 18.78
CA SER A 401 -7.95 15.29 18.80
C SER A 401 -8.59 16.64 18.47
N LYS A 402 -7.81 17.73 18.60
CA LYS A 402 -8.26 19.12 18.38
C LYS A 402 -7.65 19.77 17.14
N SER A 403 -6.76 19.07 16.44
CA SER A 403 -6.04 19.65 15.31
C SER A 403 -6.91 19.80 14.08
N LYS A 404 -6.69 20.88 13.32
CA LYS A 404 -7.36 21.11 12.04
C LYS A 404 -6.74 20.30 10.90
N ILE A 405 -5.51 19.83 11.09
CA ILE A 405 -4.77 19.00 10.14
C ILE A 405 -4.66 17.59 10.69
N LYS A 406 -4.34 16.63 9.83
CA LYS A 406 -4.16 15.25 10.27
C LYS A 406 -2.85 15.12 11.04
N VAL A 407 -2.88 14.54 12.24
CA VAL A 407 -1.69 14.26 13.04
C VAL A 407 -1.47 12.75 13.09
N LEU A 408 -0.36 12.32 12.49
CA LEU A 408 0.10 10.94 12.47
C LEU A 408 1.10 10.72 13.60
N PHE A 409 0.65 10.01 14.64
CA PHE A 409 1.46 9.64 15.78
C PHE A 409 1.04 8.26 16.28
N SER A 410 2.04 7.40 16.50
CA SER A 410 1.90 6.05 17.02
C SER A 410 2.65 5.95 18.36
N PRO A 411 1.97 6.21 19.50
CA PRO A 411 2.60 6.26 20.82
C PRO A 411 3.27 4.95 21.22
N GLU A 412 2.75 3.83 20.75
CA GLU A 412 3.40 2.53 20.83
C GLU A 412 4.87 2.49 20.37
N ASN A 413 5.25 3.20 19.30
CA ASN A 413 6.59 3.15 18.72
C ASN A 413 7.60 3.75 19.71
N VAL A 414 7.15 4.78 20.42
CA VAL A 414 7.89 5.48 21.47
C VAL A 414 8.14 4.57 22.68
N ILE A 415 7.13 3.78 23.06
CA ILE A 415 7.20 2.84 24.18
C ILE A 415 8.10 1.64 23.83
N TRP A 416 8.09 1.20 22.57
CA TRP A 416 8.89 0.06 22.09
C TRP A 416 10.37 0.38 21.91
N THR A 417 10.71 1.55 21.38
CA THR A 417 12.10 2.01 21.29
C THR A 417 12.74 2.13 22.68
N ASN A 418 11.94 2.47 23.70
CA ASN A 418 12.39 2.47 25.10
C ASN A 418 12.39 1.06 25.76
N ASN A 419 11.69 0.07 25.18
CA ASN A 419 11.72 -1.32 25.62
C ASN A 419 12.84 -2.15 24.96
N LEU A 420 13.49 -1.71 23.87
CA LEU A 420 14.74 -2.35 23.41
C LEU A 420 15.87 -2.23 24.44
N SER A 421 15.76 -1.24 25.31
CA SER A 421 16.54 -1.10 26.54
C SER A 421 16.31 -2.27 27.52
N ARG A 422 15.37 -3.21 27.28
CA ARG A 422 15.05 -4.32 28.19
C ARG A 422 16.25 -5.18 28.55
N GLN A 423 17.22 -5.41 27.67
CA GLN A 423 18.43 -6.16 28.08
C GLN A 423 19.31 -5.39 29.08
N VAL A 424 19.15 -4.06 29.19
CA VAL A 424 19.84 -3.20 30.17
C VAL A 424 18.94 -2.86 31.38
N MET A 425 17.61 -3.06 31.28
CA MET A 425 16.61 -2.51 32.22
C MET A 425 15.77 -3.56 32.98
N PHE A 426 16.17 -4.83 33.03
CA PHE A 426 15.44 -5.88 33.77
C PHE A 426 15.35 -5.67 35.30
N ASN A 427 15.88 -4.57 35.86
CA ASN A 427 15.82 -4.29 37.29
C ASN A 427 14.81 -3.21 37.73
N ASN A 428 14.10 -2.52 36.83
CA ASN A 428 13.19 -1.43 37.23
C ASN A 428 11.71 -1.73 36.94
N LYS A 429 10.94 -2.02 38.00
CA LYS A 429 9.47 -2.23 38.01
C LYS A 429 8.65 -1.05 37.46
N THR A 430 9.20 0.16 37.47
CA THR A 430 8.47 1.42 37.26
C THR A 430 7.86 1.60 35.86
N LEU A 431 8.46 1.01 34.82
CA LEU A 431 7.97 1.15 33.44
C LEU A 431 6.71 0.31 33.15
N LEU A 432 6.58 -0.85 33.79
CA LEU A 432 5.43 -1.73 33.66
C LEU A 432 4.18 -1.12 34.32
N ASP A 433 4.36 -0.46 35.46
CA ASP A 433 3.28 0.25 36.15
C ASP A 433 2.80 1.47 35.32
N MET A 434 3.73 2.21 34.68
CA MET A 434 3.40 3.34 33.81
C MET A 434 2.74 2.94 32.48
N ALA A 435 3.05 1.74 31.95
CA ALA A 435 2.35 1.20 30.78
C ALA A 435 0.86 0.96 31.05
N GLY A 436 0.48 0.69 32.31
CA GLY A 436 -0.92 0.64 32.73
C GLY A 436 -1.63 2.00 32.78
N GLU A 437 -0.89 3.11 32.79
CA GLU A 437 -1.45 4.48 32.75
C GLU A 437 -1.47 5.11 31.35
N LEU A 438 -0.93 4.42 30.35
CA LEU A 438 -0.97 4.82 28.95
C LEU A 438 -2.24 4.23 28.30
N PRO A 439 -2.93 4.97 27.42
CA PRO A 439 -4.16 4.49 26.77
C PRO A 439 -3.86 3.51 25.62
N VAL A 440 -2.96 2.55 25.84
CA VAL A 440 -2.46 1.64 24.79
C VAL A 440 -2.66 0.19 25.23
N GLU A 441 -3.68 -0.48 24.69
CA GLU A 441 -3.83 -1.93 24.83
C GLU A 441 -2.86 -2.64 23.86
N PHE A 442 -1.99 -3.50 24.39
CA PHE A 442 -1.00 -4.26 23.62
C PHE A 442 -1.53 -5.65 23.22
N ASP A 443 -2.72 -5.72 22.63
CA ASP A 443 -3.45 -7.00 22.54
C ASP A 443 -3.24 -7.81 21.24
N GLN A 444 -2.37 -7.36 20.31
CA GLN A 444 -2.12 -8.07 19.06
C GLN A 444 -0.66 -7.97 18.59
N PRO A 445 -0.02 -9.08 18.14
CA PRO A 445 1.24 -9.01 17.41
C PRO A 445 1.01 -8.35 16.04
N LEU A 446 1.71 -7.25 15.78
CA LEU A 446 1.63 -6.54 14.50
C LEU A 446 2.18 -7.39 13.36
N LYS A 447 1.42 -7.45 12.27
CA LYS A 447 1.77 -8.21 11.06
C LYS A 447 2.36 -7.25 10.03
N CYS A 448 3.67 -7.20 9.91
CA CYS A 448 4.36 -6.45 8.86
C CYS A 448 3.99 -7.01 7.47
N SER A 449 3.54 -6.16 6.55
CA SER A 449 3.23 -6.54 5.16
C SER A 449 4.41 -6.37 4.21
N LEU A 450 5.49 -5.70 4.63
CA LEU A 450 6.59 -5.33 3.74
C LEU A 450 7.24 -6.49 2.97
N PRO A 451 7.45 -7.70 3.55
CA PRO A 451 7.99 -8.81 2.75
C PRO A 451 7.07 -9.24 1.61
N TRP A 452 5.79 -8.89 1.66
CA TRP A 452 4.85 -9.10 0.56
C TRP A 452 4.81 -7.92 -0.38
N SER A 453 4.95 -6.68 0.09
CA SER A 453 4.58 -5.50 -0.68
C SER A 453 5.74 -4.62 -1.16
N SER A 454 6.92 -4.73 -0.56
CA SER A 454 8.01 -3.75 -0.71
C SER A 454 9.28 -4.38 -1.27
N PHE A 455 9.87 -3.70 -2.25
CA PHE A 455 11.17 -4.02 -2.82
C PHE A 455 11.96 -2.74 -3.05
N VAL A 456 13.04 -2.55 -2.30
CA VAL A 456 13.82 -1.31 -2.32
C VAL A 456 15.31 -1.58 -2.48
N ASN A 457 16.01 -0.71 -3.18
CA ASN A 457 17.46 -0.60 -3.12
C ASN A 457 17.82 0.63 -2.28
N PRO A 458 18.14 0.48 -0.99
CA PRO A 458 18.15 1.60 -0.07
C PRO A 458 19.46 2.43 -0.10
N THR A 459 20.56 1.86 -0.59
CA THR A 459 21.88 2.52 -0.67
C THR A 459 22.50 2.27 -2.05
N ASN A 460 23.65 2.90 -2.32
CA ASN A 460 24.36 2.75 -3.59
C ASN A 460 25.15 1.44 -3.76
N ASP A 461 24.95 0.45 -2.88
CA ASP A 461 25.67 -0.83 -2.90
C ASP A 461 25.06 -1.89 -3.83
N ASN A 462 24.04 -1.51 -4.62
CA ASN A 462 23.30 -2.38 -5.57
C ASN A 462 22.57 -3.58 -4.95
N ARG A 463 22.46 -3.65 -3.61
CA ARG A 463 21.72 -4.68 -2.90
C ARG A 463 20.28 -4.26 -2.64
N PHE A 464 19.38 -5.22 -2.68
CA PHE A 464 17.95 -4.98 -2.47
C PHE A 464 17.50 -5.48 -1.11
N SER A 465 16.41 -4.92 -0.60
CA SER A 465 15.87 -5.28 0.71
C SER A 465 14.36 -5.08 0.76
N VAL A 466 13.77 -5.58 1.84
CA VAL A 466 12.36 -5.38 2.16
C VAL A 466 12.10 -3.96 2.66
N CYS A 467 13.04 -3.37 3.41
CA CYS A 467 12.94 -1.99 3.88
C CYS A 467 14.29 -1.41 4.29
N CYS A 468 14.38 -0.09 4.38
CA CYS A 468 15.59 0.61 4.82
C CYS A 468 15.99 0.28 6.28
N PHE A 469 15.04 -0.11 7.13
CA PHE A 469 15.28 -0.39 8.54
C PHE A 469 16.06 -1.70 8.78
N VAL A 470 15.93 -2.68 7.89
CA VAL A 470 16.56 -4.00 8.11
C VAL A 470 18.00 -4.09 7.60
N LEU A 471 18.51 -3.03 6.95
CA LEU A 471 19.86 -2.94 6.42
C LEU A 471 20.96 -3.22 7.47
N PRO A 472 20.97 -2.53 8.62
CA PRO A 472 21.84 -2.82 9.76
C PRO A 472 21.91 -4.28 10.22
N PHE A 473 20.87 -5.06 9.94
CA PHE A 473 20.79 -6.46 10.35
C PHE A 473 21.34 -7.42 9.28
N GLY A 474 21.93 -6.88 8.19
CA GLY A 474 22.45 -7.68 7.09
C GLY A 474 21.37 -8.35 6.24
N LEU A 475 20.11 -7.92 6.36
CA LEU A 475 18.97 -8.50 5.64
C LEU A 475 18.86 -7.89 4.23
N LEU A 476 19.78 -8.32 3.36
CA LEU A 476 19.92 -7.89 1.98
C LEU A 476 19.78 -9.08 1.03
N THR A 477 19.06 -8.90 -0.07
CA THR A 477 19.12 -9.77 -1.23
C THR A 477 20.27 -9.34 -2.12
N GLY A 478 20.86 -10.30 -2.85
CA GLY A 478 22.05 -10.12 -3.69
C GLY A 478 21.97 -8.99 -4.70
N ASP A 479 23.07 -8.81 -5.44
CA ASP A 479 23.26 -7.69 -6.35
C ASP A 479 22.41 -7.84 -7.62
N ALA A 480 21.68 -6.79 -8.00
CA ALA A 480 20.84 -6.81 -9.20
C ALA A 480 21.56 -7.09 -10.54
N PRO A 481 22.84 -6.75 -10.75
CA PRO A 481 23.56 -7.14 -11.97
C PRO A 481 23.73 -8.65 -12.13
N GLU A 482 23.74 -9.41 -11.03
CA GLU A 482 23.96 -10.87 -11.04
C GLU A 482 22.66 -11.67 -11.05
N TYR A 483 21.58 -11.12 -10.49
CA TYR A 483 20.29 -11.81 -10.32
C TYR A 483 19.17 -11.09 -11.07
N ASN A 484 18.31 -11.85 -11.75
CA ASN A 484 17.09 -11.26 -12.29
C ASN A 484 16.10 -10.92 -11.15
N PHE A 485 15.16 -10.04 -11.46
CA PHE A 485 14.19 -9.53 -10.50
C PHE A 485 13.37 -10.64 -9.81
N ASP A 486 12.96 -11.68 -10.53
CA ASP A 486 12.10 -12.74 -9.98
C ASP A 486 12.85 -13.62 -8.98
N ASP A 487 14.13 -13.88 -9.22
CA ASP A 487 15.02 -14.60 -8.31
C ASP A 487 15.27 -13.80 -7.03
N LEU A 488 15.29 -12.46 -7.09
CA LEU A 488 15.38 -11.61 -5.91
C LEU A 488 14.04 -11.55 -5.14
N TRP A 489 12.93 -11.31 -5.86
CA TRP A 489 11.61 -11.10 -5.26
C TRP A 489 11.03 -12.35 -4.60
N ASN A 490 11.28 -13.52 -5.18
CA ASN A 490 10.90 -14.82 -4.62
C ASN A 490 12.10 -15.62 -4.14
N GLY A 491 13.24 -14.98 -3.90
CA GLY A 491 14.45 -15.62 -3.37
C GLY A 491 14.32 -16.05 -1.90
N ASP A 492 15.31 -16.81 -1.44
CA ASP A 492 15.31 -17.46 -0.12
C ASP A 492 15.11 -16.48 1.04
N MET A 493 15.68 -15.28 0.96
CA MET A 493 15.52 -14.25 1.99
C MET A 493 14.06 -13.80 2.11
N TYR A 494 13.43 -13.42 1.01
CA TYR A 494 12.02 -12.99 0.98
C TYR A 494 11.10 -14.11 1.44
N GLN A 495 11.31 -15.33 0.95
CA GLN A 495 10.53 -16.48 1.38
C GLN A 495 10.70 -16.77 2.88
N LYS A 496 11.93 -16.69 3.40
CA LYS A 496 12.20 -16.85 4.83
C LYS A 496 11.47 -15.79 5.65
N LEU A 497 11.53 -14.52 5.24
CA LEU A 497 10.82 -13.43 5.91
C LEU A 497 9.29 -13.63 5.89
N ARG A 498 8.73 -14.06 4.77
CA ARG A 498 7.30 -14.37 4.64
C ARG A 498 6.89 -15.54 5.54
N ARG A 499 7.73 -16.58 5.65
CA ARG A 499 7.52 -17.69 6.60
C ARG A 499 7.61 -17.23 8.06
N ASP A 500 8.64 -16.46 8.40
CA ASP A 500 8.89 -16.00 9.78
C ASP A 500 7.81 -15.04 10.29
N ILE A 501 7.38 -14.10 9.44
CA ILE A 501 6.33 -13.12 9.78
C ILE A 501 4.93 -13.72 9.63
N GLY A 502 4.75 -14.62 8.65
CA GLY A 502 3.46 -15.26 8.37
C GLY A 502 3.13 -16.45 9.27
N GLY A 503 4.15 -17.10 9.87
CA GLY A 503 4.00 -18.25 10.76
C GLY A 503 3.80 -17.87 12.23
N GLU A 504 3.58 -18.88 13.07
CA GLU A 504 3.35 -18.74 14.52
C GLU A 504 4.64 -18.74 15.36
N SER A 505 5.79 -19.11 14.79
CA SER A 505 7.01 -19.43 15.54
C SER A 505 8.29 -18.85 14.90
N SER A 506 8.60 -17.59 15.15
CA SER A 506 9.98 -17.09 14.96
C SER A 506 10.27 -15.82 15.77
N PRO A 507 11.39 -15.73 16.49
CA PRO A 507 11.88 -14.51 17.14
C PRO A 507 12.59 -13.60 16.11
N HIS A 508 11.97 -13.36 14.95
CA HIS A 508 12.54 -12.51 13.90
C HIS A 508 12.63 -11.05 14.39
N PRO A 509 13.61 -10.22 14.01
CA PRO A 509 13.63 -8.78 14.33
C PRO A 509 12.35 -8.01 13.95
N CYS A 510 11.56 -8.56 13.02
CA CYS A 510 10.26 -8.04 12.60
C CYS A 510 9.07 -8.55 13.45
N ARG A 511 9.30 -9.51 14.35
CA ARG A 511 8.36 -10.09 15.33
C ARG A 511 8.77 -9.76 16.76
N ALA A 512 10.07 -9.70 17.02
CA ALA A 512 10.63 -8.86 18.07
C ALA A 512 10.06 -7.47 17.83
N GLN A 513 9.46 -6.91 18.87
CA GLN A 513 8.50 -5.82 18.84
C GLN A 513 9.13 -4.45 18.51
N VAL A 514 10.13 -4.44 17.62
CA VAL A 514 11.03 -3.32 17.28
C VAL A 514 10.52 -2.52 16.08
N CYS A 515 9.75 -3.13 15.17
CA CYS A 515 9.37 -2.49 13.91
C CYS A 515 7.85 -2.31 13.77
N ARG A 516 7.39 -1.10 14.09
CA ARG A 516 6.05 -0.54 13.78
C ARG A 516 6.15 0.63 12.78
N ALA A 517 7.10 0.55 11.85
CA ALA A 517 7.44 1.68 10.97
C ALA A 517 6.32 2.09 10.00
N ILE A 518 5.27 1.27 9.86
CA ILE A 518 4.16 1.50 8.92
C ILE A 518 2.85 1.13 9.62
N SER A 519 2.26 2.12 10.31
CA SER A 519 0.85 2.17 10.67
C SER A 519 0.13 3.17 9.78
#